data_AF-A0AAX6MBH4-F1
#
_entry.id   AF-A0AAX6MBH4-F1
#
_cell.length_a   1.000
_cell.length_b   1.000
_cell.length_c   1.000
_cell.angle_alpha   90.00
_cell.angle_beta   90.00
_cell.angle_gamma   90.00
#
_symmetry.space_group_name_H-M   'P 1'
#
loop_
_entity.id
_entity.type
_entity.pdbx_description
1 polymer ?
#
loop_
_entity_poly.entity_id
_entity_poly.type
_entity_poly.pdbx_seq_one_letter_code
_entity_poly.pdbx_strand_id
1 'polypeptide(L)' 'MKNIYGTTSAKLDPQAGSLVCSAPDRCSNIKVENITITVPSGEPPVYECRNMDNDLLQLTCVAESEEDRDTSQG' A
#
# COMPACT_ATOMS: atom_id res chain seq x y z
N MET A 1 -1.14 -0.71 12.63
CA MET A 1 -1.80 0.61 12.58
C MET A 1 -3.30 0.42 12.68
N LYS A 2 -4.01 1.29 13.41
CA LYS A 2 -5.47 1.19 13.54
C LYS A 2 -6.13 2.57 13.54
N ASN A 3 -7.38 2.65 13.10
CA ASN A 3 -8.25 3.83 13.21
C ASN A 3 -7.71 5.05 12.44
N ILE A 4 -7.39 4.87 11.17
CA ILE A 4 -6.94 5.97 10.31
C ILE A 4 -8.10 6.38 9.40
N TYR A 5 -8.42 7.66 9.45
CA TYR A 5 -9.51 8.27 8.68
C TYR A 5 -8.98 9.53 8.02
N GLY A 6 -9.37 9.79 6.79
CA GLY A 6 -8.97 11.01 6.11
C GLY A 6 -9.25 10.98 4.62
N THR A 7 -8.97 12.10 3.96
CA THR A 7 -9.10 12.23 2.52
C THR A 7 -7.75 12.64 1.95
N THR A 8 -7.33 11.93 0.91
CA THR A 8 -6.06 12.18 0.23
C THR A 8 -6.19 13.29 -0.81
N SER A 9 -5.05 13.71 -1.36
CA SER A 9 -5.03 14.75 -2.40
C SER A 9 -5.34 14.14 -3.78
N ALA A 10 -5.98 14.93 -4.64
CA ALA A 10 -6.28 14.54 -6.02
C ALA A 10 -5.04 14.31 -6.90
N LYS A 11 -3.84 14.66 -6.41
CA LYS A 11 -2.61 14.62 -7.20
C LYS A 11 -2.12 13.22 -7.52
N LEU A 12 -2.37 12.26 -6.63
CA LEU A 12 -1.96 10.86 -6.78
C LEU A 12 -3.16 9.93 -6.85
N ASP A 13 -4.35 10.48 -7.02
CA ASP A 13 -5.60 9.72 -7.12
C ASP A 13 -5.52 8.65 -8.24
N PRO A 14 -5.94 7.39 -8.01
CA PRO A 14 -6.58 6.84 -6.80
C PRO A 14 -5.61 6.26 -5.74
N GLN A 15 -4.30 6.47 -5.89
CA GLN A 15 -3.30 6.03 -4.93
C GLN A 15 -3.39 6.83 -3.63
N ALA A 16 -3.87 6.16 -2.59
CA ALA A 16 -4.03 6.72 -1.25
C ALA A 16 -2.74 6.66 -0.42
N GLY A 17 -1.78 5.82 -0.78
CA GLY A 17 -0.49 5.73 -0.11
C GLY A 17 0.42 4.63 -0.63
N SER A 18 1.56 4.44 0.05
CA SER A 18 2.51 3.36 -0.20
C SER A 18 3.02 2.74 1.09
N LEU A 19 3.11 1.42 1.10
CA LEU A 19 3.66 0.58 2.15
C LEU A 19 4.82 -0.22 1.56
N VAL A 20 6.01 0.36 1.65
CA VAL A 20 7.23 -0.22 1.10
C VAL A 20 8.13 -0.70 2.21
N CYS A 21 8.47 -1.98 2.14
CA CYS A 21 9.38 -2.62 3.06
C CYS A 21 10.67 -3.05 2.38
N SER A 22 11.78 -3.01 3.14
CA SER A 22 13.09 -3.40 2.63
C SER A 22 13.17 -4.89 2.32
N ALA A 23 12.50 -5.72 3.13
CA ALA A 23 12.43 -7.17 2.99
C ALA A 23 11.13 -7.68 3.64
N PRO A 24 10.53 -8.77 3.14
CA PRO A 24 9.28 -9.31 3.66
C PRO A 24 9.41 -9.74 5.14
N ASP A 25 10.55 -10.31 5.53
CA ASP A 25 10.79 -10.74 6.91
C ASP A 25 10.86 -9.59 7.91
N ARG A 26 11.26 -8.39 7.46
CA ARG A 26 11.42 -7.19 8.30
C ARG A 26 10.08 -6.54 8.63
N CYS A 27 9.10 -6.63 7.73
CA CYS A 27 7.76 -6.08 7.89
C CYS A 27 6.72 -7.16 8.12
N SER A 28 7.11 -8.20 8.83
CA SER A 28 6.22 -9.23 9.30
C SER A 28 5.32 -8.70 10.44
N ASN A 29 4.07 -9.17 10.50
CA ASN A 29 3.10 -8.82 11.54
C ASN A 29 2.66 -7.33 11.59
N ILE A 30 2.76 -6.60 10.47
CA ILE A 30 2.16 -5.26 10.36
C ILE A 30 0.68 -5.40 10.06
N LYS A 31 -0.14 -5.30 11.11
CA LYS A 31 -1.59 -5.35 10.97
C LYS A 31 -2.18 -3.96 10.73
N VAL A 32 -3.03 -3.83 9.73
CA VAL A 32 -3.71 -2.58 9.40
C VAL A 32 -5.22 -2.80 9.47
N GLU A 33 -5.89 -2.12 10.41
CA GLU A 33 -7.31 -2.31 10.69
C GLU A 33 -8.03 -0.96 10.84
N ASN A 34 -9.32 -0.89 10.48
CA ASN A 34 -10.11 0.35 10.56
C ASN A 34 -9.42 1.50 9.82
N ILE A 35 -9.10 1.29 8.54
CA ILE A 35 -8.64 2.34 7.64
C ILE A 35 -9.80 2.78 6.76
N THR A 36 -10.08 4.06 6.78
CA THR A 36 -11.11 4.69 5.95
C THR A 36 -10.51 5.93 5.32
N ILE A 37 -9.73 5.69 4.28
CA ILE A 37 -9.21 6.77 3.45
C ILE A 37 -10.12 6.92 2.25
N THR A 38 -10.45 8.16 1.91
CA THR A 38 -11.17 8.49 0.69
C THR A 38 -10.25 9.23 -0.27
N VAL A 39 -10.47 9.02 -1.56
CA VAL A 39 -9.81 9.75 -2.64
C VAL A 39 -10.86 10.66 -3.30
N PRO A 40 -10.48 11.86 -3.77
CA PRO A 40 -11.44 12.83 -4.29
C PRO A 40 -12.12 12.40 -5.60
N SER A 41 -11.58 11.43 -6.36
CA SER A 41 -12.27 10.84 -7.52
C SER A 41 -13.48 9.98 -7.15
N GLY A 42 -13.55 9.51 -5.89
CA GLY A 42 -14.55 8.53 -5.46
C GLY A 42 -14.24 7.09 -5.89
N GLU A 43 -13.08 6.83 -6.50
CA GLU A 43 -12.60 5.48 -6.78
C GLU A 43 -12.18 4.75 -5.50
N PRO A 44 -12.12 3.40 -5.49
CA PRO A 44 -11.57 2.67 -4.36
C PRO A 44 -10.08 3.05 -4.16
N PRO A 45 -9.67 3.47 -2.95
CA PRO A 45 -8.30 3.86 -2.67
C PRO A 45 -7.36 2.66 -2.86
N VAL A 46 -6.29 2.86 -3.64
CA VAL A 46 -5.25 1.84 -3.83
C VAL A 46 -3.98 2.22 -3.09
N TYR A 47 -3.23 1.21 -2.68
CA TYR A 47 -1.98 1.36 -1.95
C TYR A 47 -0.88 0.60 -2.67
N GLU A 48 0.26 1.23 -2.86
CA GLU A 48 1.43 0.52 -3.34
C GLU A 48 1.97 -0.35 -2.21
N CYS A 49 2.04 -1.66 -2.38
CA CYS A 49 2.53 -2.57 -1.34
C CYS A 49 3.73 -3.35 -1.87
N ARG A 50 4.83 -3.33 -1.12
CA ARG A 50 6.08 -3.98 -1.53
C ARG A 50 6.75 -4.67 -0.36
N ASN A 51 7.11 -5.95 -0.58
CA ASN A 51 7.71 -6.82 0.44
C ASN A 51 6.88 -6.82 1.74
N MET A 52 5.56 -6.94 1.60
CA MET A 52 4.62 -6.83 2.71
C MET A 52 3.55 -7.92 2.63
N ASP A 53 3.08 -8.33 3.79
CA ASP A 53 2.05 -9.35 3.93
C ASP A 53 0.66 -8.73 3.77
N ASN A 54 0.01 -9.01 2.63
CA ASN A 54 -1.29 -8.44 2.29
C ASN A 54 -2.45 -9.08 3.08
N ASP A 55 -2.27 -10.28 3.65
CA ASP A 55 -3.32 -10.96 4.41
C ASP A 55 -3.67 -10.22 5.71
N LEU A 56 -2.73 -9.43 6.24
CA LEU A 56 -2.92 -8.61 7.44
C LEU A 56 -3.37 -7.18 7.14
N LEU A 57 -3.55 -6.84 5.87
CA LEU A 57 -3.90 -5.51 5.37
C LEU A 57 -5.35 -5.50 4.86
N GLN A 58 -6.23 -4.77 5.53
CA GLN A 58 -7.62 -4.57 5.07
C GLN A 58 -7.71 -3.47 4.00
N LEU A 59 -6.79 -3.45 3.04
CA LEU A 59 -6.67 -2.41 2.01
C LEU A 59 -6.26 -3.00 0.66
N THR A 60 -6.57 -2.28 -0.42
CA THR A 60 -6.28 -2.73 -1.79
C THR A 60 -4.83 -2.44 -2.13
N CYS A 61 -4.00 -3.47 -2.13
CA CYS A 61 -2.62 -3.38 -2.57
C CYS A 61 -2.50 -3.54 -4.09
N VAL A 62 -1.99 -2.52 -4.76
CA VAL A 62 -1.47 -2.62 -6.13
C VAL A 62 0.02 -2.86 -6.02
N ALA A 63 0.45 -4.08 -6.28
CA ALA A 63 1.88 -4.35 -6.39
C ALA A 63 2.38 -3.61 -7.64
N GLU A 64 3.46 -2.84 -7.52
CA GLU A 64 4.36 -2.74 -8.67
C GLU A 64 4.82 -4.17 -8.92
N SER A 65 4.34 -4.78 -10.00
CA SER A 65 4.75 -6.11 -10.43
C SER A 65 6.26 -6.26 -10.18
N GLU A 66 6.65 -7.31 -9.47
CA GLU A 66 8.06 -7.66 -9.21
C GLU A 66 8.87 -7.85 -10.52
N GLU A 67 8.24 -7.71 -11.68
CA GLU A 67 8.78 -7.79 -13.03
C GLU A 67 9.63 -6.57 -13.45
N ASP A 68 9.51 -5.41 -12.77
CA ASP A 68 10.29 -4.19 -13.09
C ASP A 68 11.46 -3.92 -12.12
N ARG A 69 11.83 -4.89 -11.26
CA ARG A 69 13.12 -4.86 -10.56
C ARG A 69 14.02 -5.94 -11.12
N ASP A 70 14.51 -5.65 -12.32
CA ASP A 70 15.74 -6.20 -12.87
C ASP A 70 16.83 -6.16 -11.77
N THR A 71 17.08 -7.32 -11.17
CA THR A 71 18.19 -7.54 -10.22
C THR A 71 19.45 -8.01 -10.95
N SER A 72 19.51 -7.89 -12.27
CA SER A 72 20.67 -8.22 -13.11
C SER A 72 21.49 -6.98 -13.43
N GLN A 73 21.94 -6.21 -12.44
CA GLN A 73 23.05 -5.28 -12.65
C GLN A 73 23.94 -5.19 -11.40
N GLY A 74 25.11 -5.84 -11.48
CA GLY A 74 26.36 -5.38 -10.85
C GLY A 74 27.00 -6.31 -9.84
#